data_AF-R8YNL8-F1
#
_entry.id   AF-R8YNL8-F1
#
_cell.length_a   1.000
_cell.length_b   1.000
_cell.length_c   1.000
_cell.angle_alpha   90.00
_cell.angle_beta   90.00
_cell.angle_gamma   90.00
#
_symmetry.space_group_name_H-M   'P 1'
#
loop_
_entity.id
_entity.type
_entity.pdbx_description
1 polymer ?
#
loop_
_entity_poly.entity_id
_entity_poly.type
_entity_poly.pdbx_seq_one_letter_code
_entity_poly.pdbx_strand_id
1 'polypeptide(L)'
;MTLNEREAFKTYLKTKGIVKIDWNCLGVITNVVREAGCTLGYNDIELMQEVWEAKAQAVPVKQSLTLTCAELKEAFDFGAPDGEKDQFQMETEMTIRWLKDGYDGEGYYCWYADLPEEGCIKLGKSESGVEE
;
A
#
# COMPACT_ATOMS: atom_id res chain seq x y z
N MET A 1 0.49 11.63 -5.28
CA MET A 1 -0.33 12.52 -4.43
C MET A 1 -1.70 12.68 -5.07
N THR A 2 -2.77 12.36 -4.35
CA THR A 2 -4.14 12.60 -4.83
C THR A 2 -4.49 14.09 -4.76
N LEU A 3 -5.53 14.53 -5.48
CA LEU A 3 -5.99 15.92 -5.45
C LEU A 3 -6.30 16.40 -4.01
N ASN A 4 -6.84 15.52 -3.18
CA ASN A 4 -7.19 15.81 -1.79
C ASN A 4 -5.96 16.01 -0.89
N GLU A 5 -4.90 15.22 -1.08
CA GLU A 5 -3.65 15.37 -0.32
C GLU A 5 -2.94 16.68 -0.65
N ARG A 6 -3.03 17.14 -1.90
CA ARG A 6 -2.43 18.40 -2.33
C ARG A 6 -3.12 19.62 -1.70
N GLU A 7 -4.45 19.58 -1.56
CA GLU A 7 -5.19 20.63 -0.86
C GLU A 7 -4.92 20.62 0.65
N ALA A 8 -4.74 19.44 1.26
CA ALA A 8 -4.30 19.33 2.64
C ALA A 8 -2.89 19.92 2.84
N PHE A 9 -1.97 19.63 1.93
CA PHE A 9 -0.61 20.19 1.95
C PHE A 9 -0.61 21.72 1.80
N LYS A 10 -1.38 22.26 0.85
CA LYS A 10 -1.57 23.72 0.70
C LYS A 10 -2.14 24.36 1.97
N THR A 11 -3.11 23.72 2.61
CA THR A 11 -3.71 24.21 3.85
C THR A 11 -2.69 24.25 4.97
N TYR A 12 -1.86 23.21 5.10
CA TYR A 12 -0.75 23.18 6.05
C TYR A 12 0.26 24.31 5.77
N LEU A 13 0.69 24.50 4.52
CA LEU A 13 1.62 25.55 4.14
C LEU A 13 1.10 26.96 4.48
N LYS A 14 -0.21 27.21 4.35
CA LYS A 14 -0.85 28.46 4.80
C LYS A 14 -0.67 28.71 6.30
N THR A 15 -0.77 27.67 7.14
CA THR A 15 -0.50 27.81 8.58
C THR A 15 0.94 28.19 8.91
N LYS A 16 1.85 28.02 7.95
CA LYS A 16 3.28 28.36 8.07
C LYS A 16 3.64 29.68 7.39
N GLY A 17 2.65 30.43 6.90
CA GLY A 17 2.85 31.73 6.26
C GLY A 17 3.11 31.67 4.75
N ILE A 18 2.86 30.54 4.10
CA ILE A 18 2.85 30.45 2.62
C ILE A 18 1.46 30.80 2.11
N VAL A 19 1.33 31.94 1.45
CA VAL A 19 0.06 32.47 0.93
C VAL A 19 -0.33 31.77 -0.36
N LYS A 20 0.67 31.52 -1.24
CA LYS A 20 0.45 30.92 -2.55
C LYS A 20 1.63 30.02 -2.90
N ILE A 21 1.32 28.92 -3.58
CA ILE A 21 2.31 28.04 -4.17
C ILE A 21 1.73 27.51 -5.49
N ASP A 22 2.52 27.61 -6.57
CA ASP A 22 2.16 27.13 -7.90
C ASP A 22 3.12 26.01 -8.32
N TRP A 23 2.64 25.09 -9.16
CA TRP A 23 3.46 24.04 -9.75
C TRP A 23 3.18 23.92 -11.24
N ASN A 24 4.13 23.35 -11.98
CA ASN A 24 3.91 22.92 -13.36
C ASN A 24 3.19 21.55 -13.44
N CYS A 25 2.97 21.07 -14.66
CA CYS A 25 2.35 19.78 -14.93
C CYS A 25 3.18 18.56 -14.46
N LEU A 26 4.47 18.75 -14.18
CA LEU A 26 5.36 17.71 -13.66
C LEU A 26 5.41 17.69 -12.12
N GLY A 27 4.65 18.57 -11.44
CA GLY A 27 4.65 18.64 -9.97
C GLY A 27 5.84 19.39 -9.38
N VAL A 28 6.61 20.13 -10.20
CA VAL A 28 7.71 20.99 -9.75
C VAL A 28 7.16 22.34 -9.33
N ILE A 29 7.57 22.84 -8.16
CA ILE A 29 7.19 24.16 -7.66
C ILE A 29 7.76 25.21 -8.62
N THR A 30 6.92 26.15 -9.06
CA THR A 30 7.33 27.24 -9.98
C THR A 30 7.20 28.63 -9.36
N ASN A 31 6.43 28.74 -8.27
CA ASN A 31 6.20 30.02 -7.60
C ASN A 31 5.81 29.79 -6.15
N VAL A 32 6.28 30.66 -5.25
CA VAL A 32 5.95 30.68 -3.84
C VAL A 32 5.77 32.12 -3.38
N VAL A 33 4.60 32.44 -2.83
CA VAL A 33 4.30 33.73 -2.19
C VAL A 33 4.16 33.48 -0.70
N ARG A 34 4.83 34.29 0.11
CA ARG A 34 4.92 34.14 1.56
C ARG A 34 4.70 35.46 2.28
N GLU A 35 4.19 35.38 3.50
CA GLU A 35 4.02 36.52 4.38
C GLU A 35 5.37 37.02 4.92
N ALA A 36 5.41 38.29 5.34
CA ALA A 36 6.58 38.85 5.99
C ALA A 36 6.86 38.11 7.31
N GLY A 37 8.07 37.56 7.45
CA GLY A 37 8.46 36.76 8.61
C GLY A 37 8.30 35.24 8.45
N CYS A 38 7.82 34.75 7.29
CA CYS A 38 7.85 33.32 7.00
C CYS A 38 9.32 32.83 6.91
N THR A 39 9.68 31.86 7.75
CA THR A 39 11.04 31.30 7.84
C THR A 39 11.29 30.16 6.86
N LEU A 40 10.25 29.68 6.16
CA LEU A 40 10.39 28.57 5.22
C LEU A 40 11.10 29.02 3.94
N GLY A 41 12.23 28.38 3.66
CA GLY A 41 12.94 28.47 2.40
C GLY A 41 12.33 27.56 1.33
N TYR A 42 12.79 27.74 0.09
CA TYR A 42 12.34 26.92 -1.03
C TYR A 42 12.68 25.43 -0.82
N ASN A 43 13.91 25.16 -0.37
CA ASN A 43 14.38 23.80 -0.06
C ASN A 43 13.56 23.13 1.05
N ASP A 44 13.11 23.88 2.06
CA ASP A 44 12.26 23.33 3.12
C ASP A 44 10.92 22.89 2.56
N ILE A 45 10.35 23.66 1.63
CA ILE A 45 9.06 23.37 1.01
C ILE A 45 9.17 22.18 0.06
N GLU A 46 10.25 22.11 -0.73
CA GLU A 46 10.55 20.94 -1.57
C GLU A 46 10.69 19.67 -0.73
N LEU A 47 11.49 19.71 0.34
CA LEU A 47 11.65 18.58 1.25
C LEU A 47 10.32 18.18 1.90
N MET A 48 9.51 19.16 2.31
CA MET A 48 8.17 18.88 2.86
C MET A 48 7.25 18.20 1.84
N GLN A 49 7.32 18.61 0.57
CA GLN A 49 6.58 17.95 -0.51
C GLN A 49 7.06 16.51 -0.71
N GLU A 50 8.37 16.28 -0.82
CA GLU A 50 8.94 14.94 -1.00
C GLU A 50 8.55 13.99 0.14
N VAL A 51 8.65 14.46 1.39
CA VAL A 51 8.25 13.69 2.57
C VAL A 51 6.75 13.38 2.55
N TRP A 52 5.92 14.34 2.13
CA TRP A 52 4.48 14.14 2.02
C TRP A 52 4.13 13.12 0.92
N GLU A 53 4.80 13.20 -0.23
CA GLU A 53 4.64 12.25 -1.33
C GLU A 53 5.09 10.83 -0.96
N ALA A 54 6.22 10.72 -0.27
CA ALA A 54 6.70 9.44 0.27
C ALA A 54 5.71 8.87 1.29
N LYS A 55 5.17 9.71 2.18
CA LYS A 55 4.15 9.28 3.14
C LYS A 55 2.85 8.86 2.46
N ALA A 56 2.41 9.58 1.41
CA ALA A 56 1.25 9.21 0.62
C ALA A 56 1.43 7.85 -0.10
N GLN A 57 2.64 7.56 -0.59
CA GLN A 57 2.97 6.23 -1.12
C GLN A 57 3.04 5.15 -0.02
N ALA A 58 3.37 5.54 1.21
CA ALA A 58 3.40 4.64 2.37
C ALA A 58 2.03 4.46 3.06
N VAL A 59 0.99 5.22 2.68
CA VAL A 59 -0.37 4.93 3.15
C VAL A 59 -0.79 3.63 2.49
N PRO A 60 -1.12 2.57 3.26
CA PRO A 60 -1.60 1.34 2.68
C PRO A 60 -2.89 1.66 1.95
N VAL A 61 -2.81 1.73 0.62
CA VAL A 61 -3.97 1.56 -0.24
C VAL A 61 -4.63 0.29 0.28
N LYS A 62 -5.90 0.35 0.69
CA LYS A 62 -6.68 -0.87 0.90
C LYS A 62 -6.73 -1.56 -0.45
N GLN A 63 -5.75 -2.42 -0.71
CA GLN A 63 -5.61 -3.13 -1.96
C GLN A 63 -6.75 -4.16 -1.98
N SER A 64 -7.83 -3.81 -2.65
CA SER A 64 -8.86 -4.77 -3.01
C SER A 64 -8.19 -5.81 -3.90
N LEU A 65 -8.16 -7.03 -3.42
CA LEU A 65 -7.54 -8.16 -4.09
C LEU A 65 -8.66 -9.00 -4.71
N THR A 66 -8.60 -9.21 -6.03
CA THR A 66 -9.49 -10.13 -6.74
C THR A 66 -8.80 -11.47 -6.88
N LEU A 67 -9.36 -12.50 -6.27
CA LEU A 67 -8.94 -13.90 -6.40
C LEU A 67 -10.11 -14.73 -6.91
N THR A 68 -9.78 -15.85 -7.53
CA THR A 68 -10.75 -16.90 -7.86
C THR A 68 -11.23 -17.60 -6.58
N CYS A 69 -12.43 -18.20 -6.63
CA CYS A 69 -12.91 -19.01 -5.51
C CYS A 69 -12.00 -20.21 -5.20
N ALA A 70 -11.25 -20.70 -6.19
CA ALA A 70 -10.27 -21.77 -6.00
C ALA A 70 -9.09 -21.30 -5.14
N GLU A 71 -8.51 -20.13 -5.44
CA GLU A 71 -7.42 -19.53 -4.66
C GLU A 71 -7.85 -19.17 -3.23
N LEU A 72 -9.09 -18.66 -3.08
CA LEU A 72 -9.65 -18.41 -1.74
C LEU A 72 -9.83 -19.71 -0.95
N LYS A 73 -10.24 -20.79 -1.62
CA LYS A 73 -10.36 -22.10 -1.01
C LYS A 73 -8.99 -22.68 -0.61
N GLU A 74 -7.96 -22.54 -1.44
CA GLU A 74 -6.59 -22.94 -1.10
C GLU A 74 -6.07 -22.20 0.14
N ALA A 75 -6.30 -20.89 0.20
CA ALA A 75 -5.94 -20.10 1.38
C ALA A 75 -6.67 -20.57 2.65
N PHE A 76 -7.96 -20.90 2.51
CA PHE A 76 -8.78 -21.42 3.61
C PHE A 76 -8.31 -22.80 4.06
N ASP A 77 -8.11 -23.75 3.13
CA ASP A 77 -7.67 -25.11 3.45
C ASP A 77 -6.28 -25.14 4.10
N PHE A 78 -5.43 -24.15 3.80
CA PHE A 78 -4.11 -24.01 4.44
C PHE A 78 -4.19 -23.48 5.88
N GLY A 79 -5.04 -22.48 6.15
CA GLY A 79 -5.22 -21.90 7.49
C GLY A 79 -6.15 -22.71 8.40
N ALA A 80 -7.06 -23.47 7.80
CA ALA A 80 -8.08 -24.25 8.46
C ALA A 80 -8.28 -25.63 7.80
N PRO A 81 -7.26 -26.52 7.83
CA PRO A 81 -7.33 -27.84 7.19
C PRO A 81 -8.48 -28.73 7.71
N ASP A 82 -8.88 -28.60 8.97
CA ASP A 82 -10.02 -29.33 9.56
C ASP A 82 -11.35 -28.55 9.49
N GLY A 83 -11.31 -27.29 9.03
CA GLY A 83 -12.46 -26.42 8.82
C GLY A 83 -13.39 -26.34 10.03
N GLU A 84 -14.70 -26.53 9.81
CA GLU A 84 -15.74 -26.44 10.84
C GLU A 84 -15.60 -27.46 12.00
N LYS A 85 -14.72 -28.46 11.88
CA LYS A 85 -14.47 -29.43 12.95
C LYS A 85 -13.59 -28.84 14.07
N ASP A 86 -12.90 -27.74 13.79
CA ASP A 86 -12.07 -27.03 14.76
C ASP A 86 -12.36 -25.52 14.72
N GLN A 87 -13.05 -25.03 15.74
CA GLN A 87 -13.40 -23.61 15.82
C GLN A 87 -12.17 -22.71 15.93
N PHE A 88 -11.05 -23.19 16.49
CA PHE A 88 -9.83 -22.39 16.59
C PHE A 88 -9.23 -22.14 15.21
N GLN A 89 -9.37 -23.09 14.28
CA GLN A 89 -8.92 -22.94 12.90
C GLN A 89 -9.78 -21.94 12.11
N MET A 90 -11.07 -21.83 12.44
CA MET A 90 -11.98 -20.85 11.83
C MET A 90 -11.68 -19.41 12.27
N GLU A 91 -11.04 -19.24 13.43
CA GLU A 91 -10.58 -17.95 13.95
C GLU A 91 -9.20 -17.56 13.42
N THR A 92 -8.50 -18.47 12.72
CA THR A 92 -7.19 -18.20 12.12
C THR A 92 -7.27 -17.07 11.09
N GLU A 93 -6.50 -16.01 11.33
CA GLU A 93 -6.35 -14.93 10.38
C GLU A 93 -5.30 -15.25 9.31
N MET A 94 -5.71 -15.24 8.05
CA MET A 94 -4.82 -15.45 6.91
C MET A 94 -4.52 -14.12 6.22
N THR A 95 -3.23 -13.85 5.98
CA THR A 95 -2.78 -12.68 5.21
C THR A 95 -2.48 -13.08 3.78
N ILE A 96 -3.06 -12.38 2.82
CA ILE A 96 -2.77 -12.56 1.39
C ILE A 96 -2.13 -11.29 0.82
N ARG A 97 -1.02 -11.44 0.10
CA ARG A 97 -0.32 -10.31 -0.55
C ARG A 97 0.37 -10.74 -1.83
N TRP A 98 0.44 -9.83 -2.81
CA TRP A 98 1.31 -9.97 -3.96
C TRP A 98 2.78 -9.75 -3.57
N LEU A 99 3.64 -10.71 -3.85
CA LEU A 99 5.08 -10.59 -3.72
C LEU A 99 5.71 -10.62 -5.11
N LYS A 100 6.59 -9.65 -5.39
CA LYS A 100 7.36 -9.61 -6.65
C LYS A 100 8.57 -10.55 -6.61
N ASP A 101 9.09 -10.81 -5.42
CA ASP A 101 10.25 -11.67 -5.17
C ASP A 101 9.90 -12.70 -4.08
N GLY A 102 8.86 -13.50 -4.36
CA GLY A 102 8.49 -14.62 -3.50
C GLY A 102 9.40 -15.83 -3.71
N TYR A 103 9.33 -16.82 -2.81
CA TYR A 103 10.21 -18.00 -2.88
C TYR A 103 10.10 -18.75 -4.22
N ASP A 104 8.94 -18.69 -4.87
CA ASP A 104 8.60 -19.35 -6.12
C ASP A 104 8.24 -18.30 -7.20
N GLY A 105 8.97 -17.19 -7.22
CA GLY A 105 8.77 -16.08 -8.16
C GLY A 105 7.61 -15.16 -7.78
N GLU A 106 7.23 -14.28 -8.70
CA GLU A 106 6.15 -13.32 -8.47
C GLU A 106 4.78 -14.01 -8.41
N GLY A 107 3.90 -13.53 -7.53
CA GLY A 107 2.55 -14.06 -7.37
C GLY A 107 1.88 -13.65 -6.06
N TYR A 108 0.66 -14.15 -5.85
CA TYR A 108 -0.04 -14.02 -4.58
C TYR A 108 0.42 -15.10 -3.60
N TYR A 109 0.78 -14.69 -2.40
CA TYR A 109 1.18 -15.58 -1.32
C TYR A 109 0.22 -15.43 -0.15
N CYS A 110 -0.06 -16.55 0.52
CA CYS A 110 -0.89 -16.65 1.69
C CYS A 110 -0.10 -17.24 2.87
N TRP A 111 -0.25 -16.67 4.05
CA TRP A 111 0.39 -17.13 5.28
C TRP A 111 -0.41 -16.73 6.51
N TYR A 112 -0.11 -17.35 7.66
CA TYR A 112 -0.72 -17.06 8.95
C TYR A 112 -0.36 -15.66 9.41
N ALA A 113 -1.35 -14.81 9.70
CA ALA A 113 -1.12 -13.41 10.10
C ALA A 113 -0.25 -13.31 11.37
N ASP A 114 -0.47 -14.21 12.32
CA ASP A 114 0.24 -14.23 13.62
C ASP A 114 1.59 -14.94 13.56
N LEU A 115 1.82 -15.81 12.57
CA LEU A 115 3.00 -16.68 12.47
C LEU A 115 3.50 -16.78 11.01
N PRO A 116 3.98 -15.68 10.41
CA PRO A 116 4.45 -15.67 9.01
C PRO A 116 5.68 -16.57 8.76
N GLU A 117 6.35 -16.99 9.84
CA GLU A 117 7.53 -17.85 9.85
C GLU A 117 7.23 -19.35 9.75
N GLU A 118 5.98 -19.77 10.00
CA GLU A 118 5.56 -21.18 9.88
C GLU A 118 5.39 -21.64 8.42
N GLY A 119 5.47 -20.70 7.48
CA GLY A 119 5.48 -20.97 6.05
C GLY A 119 4.42 -20.18 5.31
N CYS A 120 4.53 -20.20 3.98
CA CYS A 120 3.58 -19.57 3.08
C CYS A 120 3.30 -20.48 1.90
N ILE A 121 2.10 -20.34 1.34
CA ILE A 121 1.72 -20.98 0.08
C ILE A 121 1.58 -19.93 -1.01
N LYS A 122 1.95 -20.30 -2.24
CA LYS A 122 1.68 -19.49 -3.43
C LYS A 122 0.28 -19.84 -3.94
N LEU A 123 -0.63 -18.88 -3.93
CA LEU A 123 -1.98 -19.05 -4.44
C LEU A 123 -1.98 -19.04 -5.96
N GLY A 124 -2.85 -19.86 -6.56
CA GLY A 124 -3.01 -19.89 -8.01
C GLY A 124 -1.84 -20.56 -8.70
N LYS A 125 -1.15 -21.47 -8.00
CA LYS A 125 -0.24 -22.45 -8.59
C LYS A 125 -1.07 -23.52 -9.33
N SER A 126 -1.95 -23.06 -10.21
CA SER A 126 -2.37 -23.84 -11.35
C SER A 126 -1.07 -24.10 -12.11
N GLU A 127 -0.58 -25.34 -12.09
CA GLU A 127 0.26 -25.77 -13.19
C GLU A 127 -0.46 -25.31 -14.45
N SER A 128 0.17 -24.40 -15.19
CA SER A 128 -0.09 -24.28 -16.60
C SER A 128 0.43 -25.57 -17.24
N GLY A 129 -0.22 -26.69 -16.93
CA GLY A 129 -0.15 -27.95 -17.65
C GLY A 129 -1.19 -27.83 -18.76
N VAL A 130 -0.71 -27.46 -19.95
CA VAL A 130 -1.42 -27.60 -21.20
C VAL A 130 -1.83 -29.06 -21.37
N GLU A 131 -3.07 -29.34 -21.78
CA GLU A 131 -3.37 -30.48 -22.66
C GLU A 131 -4.67 -30.20 -23.45
N GLU A 132 -4.69 -30.71 -24.68
CA GLU A 132 -5.35 -30.27 -25.93
C GLU A 132 -6.89 -30.20 -25.97
#